data_AF-A0A834BF92-F1
#
_entry.id   AF-A0A834BF92-F1
#
_cell.length_a   1.000
_cell.length_b   1.000
_cell.length_c   1.000
_cell.angle_alpha   90.00
_cell.angle_beta   90.00
_cell.angle_gamma   90.00
#
_symmetry.space_group_name_H-M   'P 1'
#
loop_
_entity.id
_entity.type
_entity.pdbx_description
1 polymer ?
#
loop_
_entity_poly.entity_id
_entity_poly.type
_entity_poly.pdbx_seq_one_letter_code
_entity_poly.pdbx_strand_id
1 'polypeptide(L)'
;MAAVYRSGLRLSWHGLSPCGWSSQRSIQTLRVFSGDLGRMPAGVRDFVERSARLCQPEGIHICDGTEAENTATLTLLQQQGLIRKLPKYNNCWLARTDPKDVARVESKTVIVTPSQRDTVPLPAGGARGQLGNWMSPAEFQQAVDERFPGCMQGRTMYVLPFSMGPVGSPLSRIGVQLTDSPYVVASMRIMTRLGTPVLQALGDGDFVKCLHSVGQPLTGPGEPVSQWPCNPEKTLIGHVPDQREIVSFGSGYGGNSLLGKKCFALRIASRLARDEGWLAEHMLILGITSPAGKKHYVAAAFPSACGKTNLAMMRPALPGWKVECVGDDIAWMRFDSDGRLRAINPENGFFGVAPGTSATTNPNAMATIQSNTLFTNVAETSDGGVYWEGIDQPLPPGVTVTSWLGKAWKPGMWGRGVRTHPPGLSTLMI
;
A
#
# COMPACT_ATOMS: atom_id res chain seq x y z
N MET A 1 -46.04 27.29 -1.48
CA MET A 1 -45.39 27.08 -0.17
C MET A 1 -43.90 26.87 -0.41
N ALA A 2 -43.11 27.92 -0.19
CA ALA A 2 -41.66 27.88 -0.32
C ALA A 2 -41.05 27.29 0.95
N ALA A 3 -40.32 26.18 0.83
CA ALA A 3 -39.48 25.66 1.90
C ALA A 3 -38.05 26.10 1.62
N VAL A 4 -37.60 27.10 2.37
CA VAL A 4 -36.24 27.63 2.38
C VAL A 4 -35.31 26.55 2.96
N TYR A 5 -34.48 25.95 2.11
CA TYR A 5 -33.39 25.09 2.55
C TYR A 5 -32.28 25.97 3.14
N ARG A 6 -32.13 25.95 4.47
CA ARG A 6 -31.00 26.57 5.15
C ARG A 6 -29.73 25.81 4.82
N SER A 7 -28.73 26.52 4.31
CA SER A 7 -27.35 26.06 4.15
C SER A 7 -26.79 25.56 5.48
N GLY A 8 -26.47 24.27 5.55
CA GLY A 8 -25.70 23.70 6.66
C GLY A 8 -24.32 24.32 6.72
N LEU A 9 -23.90 24.70 7.93
CA LEU A 9 -22.57 25.22 8.21
C LEU A 9 -21.50 24.23 7.70
N ARG A 10 -20.64 24.69 6.79
CA ARG A 10 -19.35 24.06 6.55
C ARG A 10 -18.47 24.33 7.77
N LEU A 11 -18.12 23.27 8.51
CA LEU A 11 -17.04 23.33 9.50
C LEU A 11 -15.71 23.40 8.74
N SER A 12 -15.25 24.62 8.45
CA SER A 12 -13.86 24.89 8.10
C SER A 12 -13.03 24.93 9.39
N TRP A 13 -11.92 24.21 9.42
CA TRP A 13 -10.92 24.25 10.50
C TRP A 13 -10.20 25.61 10.51
N HIS A 14 -10.82 26.64 11.09
CA HIS A 14 -10.18 27.90 11.42
C HIS A 14 -10.61 28.36 12.83
N GLY A 15 -9.65 28.37 13.76
CA GLY A 15 -9.73 28.97 15.10
C GLY A 15 -10.27 28.03 16.19
N LEU A 16 -9.74 27.91 17.41
CA LEU A 16 -8.87 28.70 18.31
C LEU A 16 -8.39 27.72 19.43
N SER A 17 -7.31 27.85 20.20
CA SER A 17 -6.36 28.93 20.50
C SER A 17 -5.10 28.34 21.21
N PRO A 18 -4.02 29.14 21.36
CA PRO A 18 -2.70 28.71 21.80
C PRO A 18 -2.51 28.82 23.32
N CYS A 19 -2.08 27.75 23.98
CA CYS A 19 -1.52 27.82 25.32
C CYS A 19 -0.37 26.83 25.47
N GLY A 20 0.84 27.37 25.68
CA GLY A 20 1.89 26.67 26.41
C GLY A 20 2.88 25.80 25.62
N TRP A 21 3.35 26.24 24.46
CA TRP A 21 4.65 25.77 23.95
C TRP A 21 5.61 26.95 23.93
N SER A 22 6.68 26.86 24.72
CA SER A 22 7.79 27.81 24.73
C SER A 22 8.32 27.98 23.31
N SER A 23 7.95 29.10 22.69
CA SER A 23 8.32 29.49 21.34
C SER A 23 9.73 30.04 21.33
N GLN A 24 10.73 29.16 21.17
CA GLN A 24 12.08 29.52 20.74
C GLN A 24 12.82 28.26 20.26
N ARG A 25 12.31 27.64 19.20
CA ARG A 25 13.18 26.93 18.25
C ARG A 25 12.96 27.61 16.90
N SER A 26 14.06 28.12 16.34
CA SER A 26 14.10 28.77 15.05
C SER A 26 13.39 27.92 13.99
N ILE A 27 12.81 28.57 12.98
CA ILE A 27 12.38 27.93 11.74
C ILE A 27 13.64 27.31 11.13
N GLN A 28 13.95 26.06 11.45
CA GLN A 28 14.92 25.29 10.69
C GLN A 28 14.32 25.13 9.31
N THR A 29 14.95 25.78 8.32
CA THR A 29 14.68 25.51 6.90
C THR A 29 14.74 24.00 6.69
N LEU A 30 13.63 23.41 6.22
CA LEU A 30 13.56 21.97 5.97
C LEU A 30 14.67 21.57 5.00
N ARG A 31 15.49 20.60 5.39
CA ARG A 31 16.58 20.10 4.54
C ARG A 31 15.99 19.21 3.45
N VAL A 32 16.13 19.61 2.19
CA VAL A 32 15.69 18.82 1.03
C VAL A 32 16.91 18.14 0.41
N PHE A 33 16.92 16.81 0.43
CA PHE A 33 17.99 15.99 -0.16
C PHE A 33 17.83 15.80 -1.66
N SER A 34 16.59 15.75 -2.15
CA SER A 34 16.26 15.54 -3.55
C SER A 34 14.98 16.28 -3.93
N GLY A 35 14.97 16.86 -5.14
CA GLY A 35 13.89 17.68 -5.66
C GLY A 35 13.87 19.11 -5.13
N ASP A 36 12.79 19.83 -5.43
CA ASP A 36 12.60 21.24 -5.05
C ASP A 36 11.17 21.44 -4.52
N LEU A 37 11.04 21.61 -3.19
CA LEU A 37 9.75 21.86 -2.54
C LEU A 37 9.10 23.16 -3.03
N GLY A 38 9.89 24.14 -3.47
CA GLY A 38 9.40 25.42 -3.99
C GLY A 38 8.67 25.29 -5.33
N ARG A 39 8.91 24.20 -6.07
CA ARG A 39 8.25 23.90 -7.36
C ARG A 39 7.03 23.00 -7.23
N MET A 40 6.72 22.53 -6.02
CA MET A 40 5.52 21.71 -5.81
C MET A 40 4.25 22.57 -5.78
N PRO A 41 3.10 22.03 -6.20
CA PRO A 41 1.82 22.69 -6.00
C PRO A 41 1.60 23.09 -4.54
N ALA A 42 0.94 24.24 -4.32
CA ALA A 42 0.82 24.83 -2.98
C ALA A 42 0.23 23.86 -1.96
N GLY A 43 -0.86 23.16 -2.32
CA GLY A 43 -1.50 22.18 -1.44
C GLY A 43 -0.59 21.00 -1.05
N VAL A 44 0.28 20.56 -1.98
CA VAL A 44 1.26 19.49 -1.71
C VAL A 44 2.36 19.99 -0.78
N ARG A 45 2.92 21.18 -1.07
CA ARG A 45 3.93 21.81 -0.21
C ARG A 45 3.41 21.99 1.21
N ASP A 46 2.20 22.52 1.38
CA ASP A 46 1.59 22.74 2.69
C ASP A 46 1.34 21.43 3.46
N PHE A 47 1.02 20.34 2.75
CA PHE A 47 0.91 19.01 3.35
C PHE A 47 2.29 18.51 3.81
N VAL A 48 3.30 18.54 2.94
CA VAL A 48 4.66 18.11 3.27
C VAL A 48 5.22 18.90 4.45
N GLU A 49 5.12 20.22 4.44
CA GLU A 49 5.67 21.06 5.49
C GLU A 49 4.99 20.85 6.84
N ARG A 50 3.65 20.73 6.87
CA ARG A 50 2.92 20.43 8.12
C ARG A 50 3.31 19.08 8.67
N SER A 51 3.38 18.05 7.82
CA SER A 51 3.80 16.72 8.23
C SER A 51 5.26 16.68 8.67
N ALA A 52 6.16 17.43 8.02
CA ALA A 52 7.55 17.52 8.43
C ALA A 52 7.71 18.21 9.80
N ARG A 53 6.93 19.26 10.08
CA ARG A 53 6.89 19.90 11.41
C ARG A 53 6.42 18.92 12.50
N LEU A 54 5.43 18.09 12.20
CA LEU A 54 4.91 17.07 13.12
C LEU A 54 5.93 15.93 13.33
N CYS A 55 6.41 15.33 12.24
CA CYS A 55 7.20 14.10 12.28
C CYS A 55 8.70 14.32 12.53
N GLN A 56 9.20 15.54 12.31
CA GLN A 56 10.59 15.96 12.50
C GLN A 56 11.62 15.05 11.78
N PRO A 57 11.51 14.85 10.45
CA PRO A 57 12.51 14.09 9.69
C PRO A 57 13.86 14.83 9.65
N GLU A 58 14.94 14.08 9.42
CA GLU A 58 16.28 14.67 9.20
C GLU A 58 16.35 15.45 7.87
N GLY A 59 15.60 14.99 6.88
CA GLY A 59 15.44 15.69 5.61
C GLY A 59 14.36 15.07 4.73
N ILE A 60 14.13 15.70 3.59
CA ILE A 60 13.04 15.38 2.67
C ILE A 60 13.61 14.92 1.34
N HIS A 61 13.08 13.82 0.81
CA HIS A 61 13.39 13.33 -0.54
C HIS A 61 12.10 13.33 -1.37
N ILE A 62 12.02 14.18 -2.38
CA ILE A 62 10.88 14.18 -3.31
C ILE A 62 11.14 13.14 -4.39
N CYS A 63 10.28 12.13 -4.45
CA CYS A 63 10.46 11.02 -5.39
C CYS A 63 10.13 11.42 -6.83
N ASP A 64 11.05 11.17 -7.74
CA ASP A 64 10.89 11.47 -9.17
C ASP A 64 10.38 10.28 -10.00
N GLY A 65 10.46 9.06 -9.45
CA GLY A 65 9.98 7.81 -10.07
C GLY A 65 10.95 7.18 -11.08
N THR A 66 12.12 7.78 -11.30
CA THR A 66 13.09 7.32 -12.31
C THR A 66 13.73 5.98 -11.96
N GLU A 67 14.33 5.32 -12.95
CA GLU A 67 15.08 4.08 -12.71
C GLU A 67 16.37 4.32 -11.91
N ALA A 68 16.97 5.52 -12.03
CA ALA A 68 18.12 5.92 -11.23
C ALA A 68 17.75 6.03 -9.74
N GLU A 69 16.63 6.68 -9.43
CA GLU A 69 16.10 6.73 -8.07
C GLU A 69 15.76 5.34 -7.53
N ASN A 70 15.15 4.47 -8.35
CA ASN A 70 14.86 3.09 -7.98
C ASN A 70 16.13 2.31 -7.63
N THR A 71 17.15 2.40 -8.49
CA THR A 71 18.46 1.75 -8.28
C THR A 71 19.12 2.24 -6.99
N ALA A 72 19.11 3.56 -6.73
CA ALA A 72 19.64 4.14 -5.50
C ALA A 72 18.88 3.65 -4.26
N THR A 73 17.54 3.60 -4.33
CA THR A 73 16.67 3.12 -3.25
C THR A 73 16.94 1.65 -2.92
N LEU A 74 17.02 0.79 -3.94
CA LEU A 74 17.33 -0.64 -3.76
C LEU A 74 18.75 -0.86 -3.21
N THR A 75 19.71 -0.07 -3.69
CA THR A 75 21.09 -0.10 -3.17
C THR A 75 21.15 0.30 -1.70
N LEU A 76 20.44 1.37 -1.30
CA LEU A 76 20.33 1.80 0.09
C LEU A 76 19.73 0.70 0.97
N LEU A 77 18.62 0.11 0.55
CA LEU A 77 17.96 -0.99 1.27
C LEU A 77 18.90 -2.20 1.43
N GLN A 78 19.66 -2.53 0.39
CA GLN A 78 20.64 -3.63 0.44
C GLN A 78 21.79 -3.31 1.41
N GLN A 79 22.34 -2.10 1.37
CA GLN A 79 23.40 -1.65 2.27
C GLN A 79 22.96 -1.64 3.74
N GLN A 80 21.69 -1.33 3.99
CA GLN A 80 21.07 -1.40 5.32
C GLN A 80 20.72 -2.83 5.75
N GLY A 81 20.90 -3.83 4.88
CA GLY A 81 20.55 -5.23 5.17
C GLY A 81 19.04 -5.51 5.17
N LEU A 82 18.21 -4.55 4.74
CA LEU A 82 16.75 -4.67 4.70
C LEU A 82 16.25 -5.58 3.57
N ILE A 83 16.97 -5.58 2.45
CA ILE A 83 16.70 -6.46 1.32
C ILE A 83 17.96 -7.18 0.86
N ARG A 84 17.78 -8.33 0.21
CA ARG A 84 18.84 -9.13 -0.40
C ARG A 84 18.57 -9.29 -1.89
N LYS A 85 19.60 -9.17 -2.72
CA LYS A 85 19.50 -9.45 -4.16
C LYS A 85 19.37 -10.96 -4.38
N LEU A 86 18.51 -11.36 -5.31
CA LEU A 86 18.32 -12.76 -5.71
C LEU A 86 19.02 -13.01 -7.05
N PRO A 87 20.27 -13.52 -7.07
CA PRO A 87 21.09 -13.59 -8.28
C PRO A 87 20.59 -14.61 -9.32
N LYS A 88 19.67 -15.51 -8.94
CA LYS A 88 19.04 -16.46 -9.87
C LYS A 88 18.06 -15.78 -10.84
N TYR A 89 17.65 -14.55 -10.53
CA TYR A 89 16.65 -13.78 -11.27
C TYR A 89 17.20 -12.42 -11.70
N ASN A 90 16.49 -11.74 -12.60
CA ASN A 90 16.92 -10.44 -13.11
C ASN A 90 16.33 -9.29 -12.27
N ASN A 91 17.17 -8.59 -11.52
CA ASN A 91 16.72 -7.47 -10.68
C ASN A 91 15.59 -7.84 -9.69
N CYS A 92 15.67 -9.03 -9.08
CA CYS A 92 14.74 -9.43 -8.03
C CYS A 92 15.40 -9.33 -6.65
N TRP A 93 14.56 -9.09 -5.64
CA TRP A 93 14.98 -8.75 -4.30
C TRP A 93 14.12 -9.49 -3.27
N LEU A 94 14.68 -9.74 -2.09
CA LEU A 94 14.02 -10.40 -0.98
C LEU A 94 14.06 -9.53 0.27
N ALA A 95 12.90 -9.18 0.81
CA ALA A 95 12.73 -8.61 2.14
C ALA A 95 12.26 -9.69 3.14
N ARG A 96 12.74 -9.60 4.38
CA ARG A 96 12.23 -10.37 5.53
C ARG A 96 11.78 -9.39 6.60
N THR A 97 10.51 -9.46 6.98
CA THR A 97 9.93 -8.52 7.95
C THR A 97 10.05 -9.05 9.37
N ASP A 98 9.80 -8.18 10.34
CA ASP A 98 9.56 -8.60 11.72
C ASP A 98 8.33 -9.52 11.76
N PRO A 99 8.37 -10.68 12.46
CA PRO A 99 7.22 -11.59 12.56
C PRO A 99 5.94 -10.97 13.13
N LYS A 100 6.05 -9.83 13.83
CA LYS A 100 4.91 -9.06 14.34
C LYS A 100 4.29 -8.12 13.29
N ASP A 101 4.92 -7.94 12.13
CA ASP A 101 4.52 -7.05 11.04
C ASP A 101 4.47 -7.80 9.69
N VAL A 102 3.48 -8.69 9.55
CA VAL A 102 3.42 -9.69 8.46
C VAL A 102 2.07 -9.75 7.74
N ALA A 103 1.11 -8.93 8.16
CA ALA A 103 -0.23 -8.89 7.59
C ALA A 103 -0.98 -7.60 7.92
N ARG A 104 -2.16 -7.45 7.31
CA ARG A 104 -3.13 -6.44 7.73
C ARG A 104 -3.62 -6.75 9.14
N VAL A 105 -3.71 -5.73 9.97
CA VAL A 105 -4.24 -5.85 11.34
C VAL A 105 -5.62 -5.18 11.38
N GLU A 106 -6.66 -5.95 11.06
CA GLU A 106 -8.02 -5.41 10.93
C GLU A 106 -8.50 -4.75 12.22
N SER A 107 -8.18 -5.31 13.38
CA SER A 107 -8.52 -4.74 14.71
C SER A 107 -7.87 -3.37 14.98
N LYS A 108 -6.82 -3.01 14.23
CA LYS A 108 -6.12 -1.72 14.32
C LYS A 108 -6.37 -0.84 13.09
N THR A 109 -7.33 -1.23 12.25
CA THR A 109 -7.74 -0.50 11.04
C THR A 109 -9.09 0.16 11.31
N VAL A 110 -9.16 1.48 11.23
CA VAL A 110 -10.34 2.27 11.59
C VAL A 110 -10.72 3.27 10.49
N ILE A 111 -12.01 3.60 10.42
CA ILE A 111 -12.53 4.72 9.64
C ILE A 111 -13.10 5.75 10.62
N VAL A 112 -12.78 7.02 10.37
CA VAL A 112 -13.04 8.14 11.26
C VAL A 112 -14.07 9.05 10.61
N THR A 113 -15.28 9.04 11.16
CA THR A 113 -16.41 9.88 10.74
C THR A 113 -17.07 10.52 11.96
N PRO A 114 -17.76 11.68 11.83
CA PRO A 114 -18.46 12.31 12.95
C PRO A 114 -19.48 11.39 13.64
N SER A 115 -20.20 10.58 12.86
CA SER A 115 -21.15 9.59 13.34
C SER A 115 -20.65 8.17 13.03
N GLN A 116 -20.77 7.26 14.00
CA GLN A 116 -20.46 5.83 13.81
C GLN A 116 -21.28 5.21 12.68
N ARG A 117 -22.54 5.62 12.54
CA ARG A 117 -23.48 5.06 11.55
C ARG A 117 -23.07 5.36 10.11
N ASP A 118 -22.28 6.40 9.88
CA ASP A 118 -21.76 6.73 8.55
C ASP A 118 -20.64 5.78 8.10
N THR A 119 -20.02 5.08 9.07
CA THR A 119 -18.93 4.12 8.86
C THR A 119 -19.43 2.67 8.93
N VAL A 120 -20.21 2.30 9.95
CA VAL A 120 -20.73 0.93 10.12
C VAL A 120 -22.20 0.92 10.54
N PRO A 121 -23.00 -0.08 10.14
CA PRO A 121 -24.31 -0.31 10.73
C PRO A 121 -24.22 -0.53 12.24
N LEU A 122 -25.23 -0.06 12.99
CA LEU A 122 -25.35 -0.32 14.43
C LEU A 122 -26.00 -1.70 14.62
N PRO A 123 -25.28 -2.71 15.15
CA PRO A 123 -25.82 -4.05 15.31
C PRO A 123 -26.96 -4.07 16.34
N ALA A 124 -27.99 -4.87 16.09
CA ALA A 124 -29.04 -5.10 17.07
C ALA A 124 -28.46 -5.81 18.32
N GLY A 125 -28.96 -5.45 19.51
CA GLY A 125 -28.63 -6.14 20.76
C GLY A 125 -27.20 -5.93 21.27
N GLY A 126 -26.47 -4.91 20.79
CA GLY A 126 -25.13 -4.59 21.29
C GLY A 126 -24.02 -5.54 20.82
N ALA A 127 -24.29 -6.39 19.83
CA ALA A 127 -23.27 -7.25 19.24
C ALA A 127 -22.13 -6.43 18.61
N ARG A 128 -20.91 -6.98 18.61
CA ARG A 128 -19.78 -6.35 17.92
C ARG A 128 -19.94 -6.46 16.41
N GLY A 129 -19.91 -5.34 15.70
CA GLY A 129 -19.98 -5.29 14.24
C GLY A 129 -18.78 -5.96 13.58
N GLN A 130 -19.01 -6.59 12.41
CA GLN A 130 -17.97 -7.27 11.61
C GLN A 130 -17.68 -6.54 10.28
N LEU A 131 -18.36 -5.43 10.02
CA LEU A 131 -18.31 -4.70 8.73
C LEU A 131 -17.33 -3.52 8.72
N GLY A 132 -16.49 -3.40 9.76
CA GLY A 132 -15.51 -2.33 9.92
C GLY A 132 -15.35 -1.91 11.38
N ASN A 133 -14.35 -1.08 11.64
CA ASN A 133 -14.17 -0.44 12.94
C ASN A 133 -14.27 1.07 12.77
N TRP A 134 -15.09 1.70 13.59
CA TRP A 134 -15.18 3.14 13.69
C TRP A 134 -14.35 3.65 14.88
N MET A 135 -13.76 4.82 14.73
CA MET A 135 -13.12 5.57 15.82
C MET A 135 -13.59 7.02 15.73
N SER A 136 -13.91 7.63 16.88
CA SER A 136 -14.35 9.02 16.86
C SER A 136 -13.21 9.97 16.44
N PRO A 137 -13.51 11.15 15.87
CA PRO A 137 -12.48 12.13 15.53
C PRO A 137 -11.60 12.54 16.71
N ALA A 138 -12.17 12.64 17.92
CA ALA A 138 -11.43 13.02 19.12
C ALA A 138 -10.45 11.92 19.57
N GLU A 139 -10.90 10.66 19.64
CA GLU A 139 -10.04 9.51 19.96
C GLU A 139 -8.93 9.33 18.92
N PHE A 140 -9.27 9.55 17.64
CA PHE A 140 -8.29 9.46 16.57
C PHE A 140 -7.22 10.54 16.66
N GLN A 141 -7.61 11.79 16.96
CA GLN A 141 -6.66 12.87 17.16
C GLN A 141 -5.72 12.58 18.33
N GLN A 142 -6.25 12.12 19.46
CA GLN A 142 -5.42 11.68 20.60
C GLN A 142 -4.44 10.59 20.17
N ALA A 143 -4.91 9.60 19.40
CA ALA A 143 -4.05 8.53 18.92
C ALA A 143 -2.94 9.02 17.99
N VAL A 144 -3.20 10.04 17.15
CA VAL A 144 -2.20 10.70 16.30
C VAL A 144 -1.17 11.45 17.15
N ASP A 145 -1.62 12.20 18.16
CA ASP A 145 -0.76 12.99 19.05
C ASP A 145 0.18 12.10 19.90
N GLU A 146 -0.23 10.88 20.23
CA GLU A 146 0.59 9.89 20.95
C GLU A 146 1.63 9.16 20.08
N ARG A 147 1.57 9.35 18.75
CA ARG A 147 2.31 8.53 17.76
C ARG A 147 3.22 9.34 16.86
N PHE A 148 2.71 10.41 16.24
CA PHE A 148 3.40 11.09 15.15
C PHE A 148 4.41 12.18 15.54
N PRO A 149 4.27 12.89 16.68
CA PRO A 149 5.28 13.87 17.08
C PRO A 149 6.69 13.27 17.14
N GLY A 150 7.59 13.75 16.28
CA GLY A 150 8.97 13.29 16.22
C GLY A 150 9.19 11.86 15.70
N CYS A 151 8.18 11.22 15.10
CA CYS A 151 8.27 9.80 14.72
C CYS A 151 9.29 9.48 13.62
N MET A 152 9.77 10.49 12.89
CA MET A 152 10.75 10.37 11.81
C MET A 152 12.12 10.97 12.16
N GLN A 153 12.39 11.30 13.43
CA GLN A 153 13.70 11.82 13.83
C GLN A 153 14.84 10.90 13.36
N GLY A 154 15.86 11.49 12.72
CA GLY A 154 16.99 10.77 12.11
C GLY A 154 16.64 9.95 10.87
N ARG A 155 15.43 10.10 10.31
CA ARG A 155 15.01 9.44 9.06
C ARG A 155 14.71 10.44 7.97
N THR A 156 14.82 9.99 6.73
CA THR A 156 14.34 10.74 5.56
C THR A 156 12.83 10.61 5.44
N MET A 157 12.12 11.72 5.24
CA MET A 157 10.73 11.71 4.77
C MET A 157 10.72 11.70 3.24
N TYR A 158 10.27 10.62 2.65
CA TYR A 158 10.04 10.49 1.21
C TYR A 158 8.67 11.06 0.85
N VAL A 159 8.60 11.85 -0.21
CA VAL A 159 7.36 12.42 -0.78
C VAL A 159 7.07 11.71 -2.09
N LEU A 160 6.01 10.90 -2.10
CA LEU A 160 5.64 10.02 -3.21
C LEU A 160 4.35 10.56 -3.85
N PRO A 161 4.43 11.39 -4.90
CA PRO A 161 3.27 11.71 -5.73
C PRO A 161 2.91 10.50 -6.58
N PHE A 162 1.69 9.98 -6.46
CA PHE A 162 1.27 8.77 -7.17
C PHE A 162 -0.15 8.89 -7.76
N SER A 163 -0.36 8.24 -8.90
CA SER A 163 -1.65 8.11 -9.57
C SER A 163 -2.20 6.70 -9.40
N MET A 164 -3.43 6.62 -8.90
CA MET A 164 -4.27 5.43 -8.97
C MET A 164 -5.05 5.48 -10.28
N GLY A 165 -4.72 4.57 -11.19
CA GLY A 165 -5.16 4.53 -12.58
C GLY A 165 -4.16 5.16 -13.54
N PRO A 166 -4.33 4.95 -14.86
CA PRO A 166 -3.50 5.58 -15.88
C PRO A 166 -3.50 7.11 -15.70
N VAL A 167 -2.32 7.72 -15.76
CA VAL A 167 -2.16 9.18 -15.60
C VAL A 167 -2.99 9.90 -16.67
N GLY A 168 -3.83 10.85 -16.24
CA GLY A 168 -4.73 11.60 -17.11
C GLY A 168 -6.06 10.91 -17.43
N SER A 169 -6.29 9.68 -16.96
CA SER A 169 -7.61 9.05 -17.08
C SER A 169 -8.67 9.84 -16.27
N PRO A 170 -9.89 10.03 -16.78
CA PRO A 170 -10.97 10.69 -16.03
C PRO A 170 -11.40 9.92 -14.77
N LEU A 171 -11.09 8.62 -14.72
CA LEU A 171 -11.32 7.77 -13.54
C LEU A 171 -10.11 7.73 -12.60
N SER A 172 -8.95 8.27 -13.00
CA SER A 172 -7.78 8.30 -12.12
C SER A 172 -8.00 9.25 -10.94
N ARG A 173 -7.30 8.95 -9.84
CA ARG A 173 -7.20 9.85 -8.69
C ARG A 173 -5.76 9.90 -8.21
N ILE A 174 -5.31 11.07 -7.81
CA ILE A 174 -3.94 11.30 -7.36
C ILE A 174 -3.90 11.30 -5.83
N GLY A 175 -2.82 10.74 -5.28
CA GLY A 175 -2.47 10.85 -3.89
C GLY A 175 -1.02 11.31 -3.71
N VAL A 176 -0.72 11.84 -2.53
CA VAL A 176 0.65 12.12 -2.11
C VAL A 176 0.91 11.35 -0.83
N GLN A 177 1.83 10.41 -0.87
CA GLN A 177 2.25 9.64 0.29
C GLN A 177 3.55 10.17 0.88
N LEU A 178 3.53 10.44 2.18
CA LEU A 178 4.71 10.74 2.99
C LEU A 178 5.09 9.49 3.77
N THR A 179 6.35 9.07 3.72
CA THR A 179 6.82 7.89 4.42
C THR A 179 8.27 8.01 4.84
N ASP A 180 8.65 7.33 5.92
CA ASP A 180 10.04 7.17 6.37
C ASP A 180 10.68 5.82 5.99
N SER A 181 10.10 5.11 5.01
CA SER A 181 10.48 3.75 4.64
C SER A 181 10.87 3.67 3.16
N PRO A 182 12.15 3.44 2.85
CA PRO A 182 12.57 3.24 1.45
C PRO A 182 11.98 1.95 0.84
N TYR A 183 11.61 0.96 1.65
CA TYR A 183 10.90 -0.23 1.17
C TYR A 183 9.51 0.14 0.59
N VAL A 184 8.81 1.08 1.25
CA VAL A 184 7.53 1.60 0.78
C VAL A 184 7.72 2.36 -0.53
N VAL A 185 8.80 3.13 -0.68
CA VAL A 185 9.14 3.82 -1.94
C VAL A 185 9.29 2.82 -3.10
N ALA A 186 10.14 1.81 -2.93
CA ALA A 186 10.38 0.79 -3.96
C ALA A 186 9.09 0.03 -4.33
N SER A 187 8.28 -0.33 -3.32
CA SER A 187 7.02 -1.05 -3.53
C SER A 187 5.94 -0.18 -4.19
N MET A 188 5.78 1.09 -3.78
CA MET A 188 4.82 2.03 -4.37
C MET A 188 5.17 2.35 -5.82
N ARG A 189 6.46 2.38 -6.19
CA ARG A 189 6.89 2.54 -7.58
C ARG A 189 6.38 1.41 -8.47
N ILE A 190 6.34 0.17 -7.96
CA ILE A 190 5.78 -0.97 -8.69
C ILE A 190 4.24 -0.88 -8.71
N MET A 191 3.63 -0.66 -7.55
CA MET A 191 2.18 -0.79 -7.38
C MET A 191 1.36 0.41 -7.87
N THR A 192 2.00 1.56 -8.12
CA THR A 192 1.35 2.79 -8.58
C THR A 192 2.15 3.44 -9.71
N ARG A 193 1.57 4.42 -10.40
CA ARG A 193 2.36 5.30 -11.27
C ARG A 193 2.88 6.44 -10.40
N LEU A 194 4.18 6.58 -10.27
CA LEU A 194 4.82 7.45 -9.28
C LEU A 194 5.73 8.47 -9.97
N GLY A 195 5.81 9.68 -9.41
CA GLY A 195 6.86 10.64 -9.72
C GLY A 195 6.38 11.90 -10.47
N THR A 196 7.32 12.53 -11.18
CA THR A 196 7.14 13.85 -11.81
C THR A 196 5.93 13.97 -12.74
N PRO A 197 5.60 12.98 -13.61
CA PRO A 197 4.41 13.07 -14.46
C PRO A 197 3.11 13.18 -13.67
N VAL A 198 3.07 12.65 -12.44
CA VAL A 198 1.90 12.74 -11.57
C VAL A 198 1.76 14.15 -10.99
N LEU A 199 2.86 14.77 -10.56
CA LEU A 199 2.83 16.17 -10.11
C LEU A 199 2.37 17.12 -11.21
N GLN A 200 2.83 16.88 -12.44
CA GLN A 200 2.41 17.65 -13.61
C GLN A 200 0.91 17.48 -13.89
N ALA A 201 0.40 16.25 -13.82
CA ALA A 201 -1.02 15.96 -13.99
C ALA A 201 -1.89 16.49 -12.84
N LEU A 202 -1.34 16.58 -11.63
CA LEU A 202 -2.04 17.11 -10.45
C LEU A 202 -2.29 18.61 -10.59
N GLY A 203 -1.28 19.40 -10.95
CA GLY A 203 -1.36 20.87 -10.89
C GLY A 203 -1.82 21.32 -9.50
N ASP A 204 -2.77 22.25 -9.44
CA ASP A 204 -3.42 22.70 -8.20
C ASP A 204 -4.67 21.87 -7.81
N GLY A 205 -4.84 20.69 -8.41
CA GLY A 205 -5.97 19.81 -8.15
C GLY A 205 -5.96 19.17 -6.76
N ASP A 206 -7.10 18.61 -6.38
CA ASP A 206 -7.22 17.85 -5.14
C ASP A 206 -6.47 16.52 -5.20
N PHE A 207 -5.90 16.11 -4.08
CA PHE A 207 -5.25 14.82 -3.90
C PHE A 207 -5.61 14.18 -2.56
N VAL A 208 -5.47 12.86 -2.46
CA VAL A 208 -5.58 12.15 -1.19
C VAL A 208 -4.26 12.26 -0.44
N LYS A 209 -4.33 12.76 0.79
CA LYS A 209 -3.17 12.93 1.67
C LYS A 209 -2.92 11.62 2.41
N CYS A 210 -1.73 11.06 2.23
CA CYS A 210 -1.35 9.78 2.81
C CYS A 210 -0.13 9.99 3.71
N LEU A 211 -0.28 9.89 5.03
CA LEU A 211 0.82 9.99 5.99
C LEU A 211 1.14 8.60 6.54
N HIS A 212 2.39 8.16 6.41
CA HIS A 212 2.87 6.88 6.89
C HIS A 212 4.15 7.04 7.71
N SER A 213 4.28 6.30 8.82
CA SER A 213 5.55 6.12 9.53
C SER A 213 5.67 4.71 10.08
N VAL A 214 6.87 4.13 10.02
CA VAL A 214 7.19 2.86 10.69
C VAL A 214 7.21 2.99 12.22
N GLY A 215 7.24 4.21 12.76
CA GLY A 215 7.11 4.49 14.20
C GLY A 215 8.33 4.14 15.04
N GLN A 216 9.53 4.25 14.44
CA GLN A 216 10.82 3.89 15.04
C GLN A 216 11.86 5.00 14.83
N PRO A 217 11.74 6.17 15.49
CA PRO A 217 12.69 7.28 15.33
C PRO A 217 14.10 6.91 15.84
N LEU A 218 15.15 7.50 15.25
CA LEU A 218 16.55 7.25 15.58
C LEU A 218 17.07 8.29 16.58
N THR A 219 16.64 8.19 17.84
CA THR A 219 16.87 9.23 18.87
C THR A 219 18.03 8.96 19.85
N GLY A 220 18.86 7.94 19.62
CA GLY A 220 20.00 7.65 20.49
C GLY A 220 20.85 6.45 20.06
N PRO A 221 21.99 6.20 20.74
CA PRO A 221 22.85 5.04 20.51
C PRO A 221 22.16 3.79 21.06
N GLY A 222 21.40 3.13 20.19
CA GLY A 222 20.81 1.82 20.44
C GLY A 222 20.79 1.04 19.15
N GLU A 223 21.12 -0.24 19.20
CA GLU A 223 20.91 -1.11 18.05
C GLU A 223 19.40 -1.20 17.76
N PRO A 224 18.99 -1.16 16.48
CA PRO A 224 17.60 -1.35 16.13
C PRO A 224 17.11 -2.72 16.64
N VAL A 225 15.96 -2.74 17.33
CA VAL A 225 15.36 -3.95 17.94
C VAL A 225 15.12 -5.06 16.91
N SER A 226 14.92 -4.68 15.64
CA SER A 226 14.74 -5.57 14.50
C SER A 226 15.33 -4.90 13.27
N GLN A 227 15.86 -5.71 12.33
CA GLN A 227 16.30 -5.20 11.03
C GLN A 227 15.16 -4.57 10.25
N TRP A 228 13.91 -4.94 10.53
CA TRP A 228 12.70 -4.38 9.93
C TRP A 228 12.03 -3.36 10.87
N PRO A 229 12.11 -2.04 10.57
CA PRO A 229 11.46 -1.02 11.39
C PRO A 229 9.94 -1.20 11.40
N CYS A 230 9.38 -1.44 12.59
CA CYS A 230 7.94 -1.44 12.83
C CYS A 230 7.68 -1.15 14.31
N ASN A 231 6.45 -0.74 14.64
CA ASN A 231 5.98 -0.54 16.01
C ASN A 231 4.65 -1.30 16.22
N PRO A 232 4.71 -2.63 16.42
CA PRO A 232 3.53 -3.48 16.47
C PRO A 232 2.54 -3.11 17.57
N GLU A 233 3.01 -2.58 18.70
CA GLU A 233 2.17 -2.20 19.83
C GLU A 233 1.30 -0.99 19.47
N LYS A 234 1.92 0.06 18.91
CA LYS A 234 1.24 1.30 18.54
C LYS A 234 0.63 1.31 17.14
N THR A 235 0.69 0.20 16.38
CA THR A 235 0.14 0.15 15.01
C THR A 235 -1.29 0.73 14.94
N LEU A 236 -1.55 1.58 13.96
CA LEU A 236 -2.86 2.16 13.70
C LEU A 236 -2.98 2.54 12.23
N ILE A 237 -4.06 2.13 11.57
CA ILE A 237 -4.33 2.47 10.17
C ILE A 237 -5.69 3.21 10.12
N GLY A 238 -5.65 4.53 10.11
CA GLY A 238 -6.81 5.42 10.10
C GLY A 238 -7.15 5.97 8.72
N HIS A 239 -8.44 6.13 8.47
CA HIS A 239 -8.99 6.69 7.24
C HIS A 239 -9.99 7.79 7.60
N VAL A 240 -9.77 9.01 7.13
CA VAL A 240 -10.62 10.18 7.37
C VAL A 240 -11.22 10.63 6.04
N PRO A 241 -12.30 9.98 5.57
CA PRO A 241 -12.83 10.19 4.22
C PRO A 241 -13.23 11.64 3.94
N ASP A 242 -13.84 12.32 4.91
CA ASP A 242 -14.31 13.70 4.75
C ASP A 242 -13.17 14.70 4.53
N GLN A 243 -11.94 14.32 4.92
CA GLN A 243 -10.73 15.12 4.75
C GLN A 243 -9.80 14.58 3.64
N ARG A 244 -10.20 13.47 2.99
CA ARG A 244 -9.38 12.72 2.03
C ARG A 244 -8.01 12.40 2.59
N GLU A 245 -7.99 11.96 3.85
CA GLU A 245 -6.77 11.70 4.62
C GLU A 245 -6.66 10.23 5.01
N ILE A 246 -5.45 9.69 4.89
CA ILE A 246 -5.07 8.37 5.35
C ILE A 246 -3.86 8.56 6.25
N VAL A 247 -3.91 8.01 7.45
CA VAL A 247 -2.81 8.09 8.43
C VAL A 247 -2.51 6.68 8.92
N SER A 248 -1.28 6.23 8.70
CA SER A 248 -0.84 4.88 9.06
C SER A 248 0.44 4.93 9.87
N PHE A 249 0.46 4.22 10.98
CA PHE A 249 1.58 4.21 11.92
C PHE A 249 1.97 2.78 12.29
N GLY A 250 3.28 2.54 12.43
CA GLY A 250 3.82 1.38 13.13
C GLY A 250 3.91 0.08 12.32
N SER A 251 3.58 0.07 11.04
CA SER A 251 3.64 -1.13 10.20
C SER A 251 4.27 -0.78 8.84
N GLY A 252 5.38 -1.43 8.50
CA GLY A 252 6.01 -1.32 7.18
C GLY A 252 5.39 -2.25 6.14
N TYR A 253 4.48 -3.13 6.56
CA TYR A 253 3.95 -4.21 5.74
C TYR A 253 2.82 -3.79 4.79
N GLY A 254 3.01 -4.06 3.49
CA GLY A 254 1.96 -4.27 2.50
C GLY A 254 0.76 -3.33 2.58
N GLY A 255 -0.44 -3.89 2.80
CA GLY A 255 -1.69 -3.11 2.83
C GLY A 255 -1.82 -2.08 3.96
N ASN A 256 -0.89 -2.05 4.92
CA ASN A 256 -0.84 -1.04 5.98
C ASN A 256 0.08 0.14 5.58
N SER A 257 1.05 -0.09 4.69
CA SER A 257 2.07 0.90 4.33
C SER A 257 2.00 1.37 2.88
N LEU A 258 1.50 0.55 1.94
CA LEU A 258 1.24 0.92 0.55
C LEU A 258 -0.13 1.59 0.47
N LEU A 259 -0.20 2.87 0.86
CA LEU A 259 -1.48 3.54 1.15
C LEU A 259 -2.35 3.74 -0.09
N GLY A 260 -1.77 3.71 -1.30
CA GLY A 260 -2.52 3.68 -2.55
C GLY A 260 -3.42 2.44 -2.72
N LYS A 261 -3.04 1.28 -2.15
CA LYS A 261 -3.70 0.00 -2.40
C LYS A 261 -5.02 -0.14 -1.64
N LYS A 262 -5.01 -0.67 -0.42
CA LYS A 262 -6.27 -0.94 0.32
C LYS A 262 -6.86 0.31 0.95
N CYS A 263 -6.01 1.17 1.51
CA CYS A 263 -6.45 2.36 2.22
C CYS A 263 -7.12 3.37 1.28
N PHE A 264 -6.44 3.73 0.18
CA PHE A 264 -7.02 4.61 -0.81
C PHE A 264 -7.97 3.85 -1.72
N ALA A 265 -7.49 2.90 -2.53
CA ALA A 265 -8.26 2.42 -3.66
C ALA A 265 -9.47 1.54 -3.34
N LEU A 266 -9.68 1.17 -2.06
CA LEU A 266 -10.94 0.61 -1.59
C LEU A 266 -11.63 1.48 -0.54
N ARG A 267 -10.97 1.81 0.59
CA ARG A 267 -11.69 2.44 1.72
C ARG A 267 -12.07 3.89 1.45
N ILE A 268 -11.11 4.73 1.07
CA ILE A 268 -11.39 6.12 0.68
C ILE A 268 -12.16 6.15 -0.64
N ALA A 269 -11.73 5.35 -1.61
CA ALA A 269 -12.32 5.32 -2.95
C ALA A 269 -13.79 4.88 -2.93
N SER A 270 -14.19 3.88 -2.15
CA SER A 270 -15.61 3.47 -2.07
C SER A 270 -16.50 4.57 -1.51
N ARG A 271 -15.98 5.38 -0.58
CA ARG A 271 -16.70 6.55 -0.07
C ARG A 271 -16.85 7.66 -1.12
N LEU A 272 -15.78 7.95 -1.87
CA LEU A 272 -15.81 8.87 -3.00
C LEU A 272 -16.76 8.38 -4.10
N ALA A 273 -16.70 7.08 -4.39
CA ALA A 273 -17.54 6.40 -5.37
C ALA A 273 -19.03 6.53 -5.06
N ARG A 274 -19.40 6.36 -3.77
CA ARG A 274 -20.76 6.62 -3.29
C ARG A 274 -21.21 8.06 -3.54
N ASP A 275 -20.35 9.05 -3.30
CA ASP A 275 -20.69 10.47 -3.47
C ASP A 275 -20.75 10.91 -4.94
N GLU A 276 -19.92 10.30 -5.79
CA GLU A 276 -19.72 10.74 -7.18
C GLU A 276 -20.40 9.84 -8.22
N GLY A 277 -21.09 8.77 -7.79
CA GLY A 277 -21.87 7.88 -8.65
C GLY A 277 -21.02 6.89 -9.47
N TRP A 278 -20.00 6.29 -8.85
CA TRP A 278 -19.19 5.21 -9.44
C TRP A 278 -18.96 4.09 -8.40
N LEU A 279 -18.14 3.08 -8.71
CA LEU A 279 -17.88 1.91 -7.86
C LEU A 279 -16.39 1.68 -7.67
N ALA A 280 -15.98 1.38 -6.43
CA ALA A 280 -14.61 1.01 -6.09
C ALA A 280 -14.60 -0.34 -5.38
N GLU A 281 -14.20 -1.40 -6.09
CA GLU A 281 -14.50 -2.77 -5.69
C GLU A 281 -13.25 -3.63 -5.55
N HIS A 282 -13.34 -4.62 -4.65
CA HIS A 282 -12.32 -5.66 -4.46
C HIS A 282 -12.46 -6.76 -5.54
N MET A 283 -12.27 -6.37 -6.79
CA MET A 283 -12.48 -7.20 -7.98
C MET A 283 -11.25 -7.27 -8.87
N LEU A 284 -11.01 -8.45 -9.45
CA LEU A 284 -10.18 -8.56 -10.64
C LEU A 284 -10.92 -8.01 -11.87
N ILE A 285 -10.19 -7.70 -12.94
CA ILE A 285 -10.71 -7.41 -14.28
C ILE A 285 -9.91 -8.24 -15.30
N LEU A 286 -10.60 -9.02 -16.11
CA LEU A 286 -10.00 -9.77 -17.21
C LEU A 286 -10.76 -9.58 -18.52
N GLY A 287 -10.05 -9.70 -19.63
CA GLY A 287 -10.62 -9.87 -20.96
C GLY A 287 -10.58 -11.34 -21.35
N ILE A 288 -11.72 -11.91 -21.77
CA ILE A 288 -11.82 -13.27 -22.28
C ILE A 288 -12.23 -13.24 -23.75
N THR A 289 -11.46 -13.92 -24.60
CA THR A 289 -11.70 -14.03 -26.05
C THR A 289 -12.06 -15.47 -26.38
N SER A 290 -13.20 -15.63 -27.05
CA SER A 290 -13.69 -16.93 -27.53
C SER A 290 -12.96 -17.40 -28.80
N PRO A 291 -13.06 -18.70 -29.18
CA PRO A 291 -12.51 -19.20 -30.45
C PRO A 291 -13.03 -18.49 -31.69
N ALA A 292 -14.21 -17.87 -31.63
CA ALA A 292 -14.79 -17.06 -32.70
C ALA A 292 -14.23 -15.61 -32.77
N GLY A 293 -13.22 -15.28 -31.94
CA GLY A 293 -12.60 -13.94 -31.90
C GLY A 293 -13.38 -12.89 -31.12
N LYS A 294 -14.54 -13.22 -30.54
CA LYS A 294 -15.33 -12.27 -29.74
C LYS A 294 -14.75 -12.12 -28.34
N LYS A 295 -14.47 -10.88 -27.93
CA LYS A 295 -13.91 -10.51 -26.63
C LYS A 295 -14.94 -9.87 -25.71
N HIS A 296 -14.94 -10.30 -24.45
CA HIS A 296 -15.74 -9.72 -23.37
C HIS A 296 -14.85 -9.41 -22.16
N TYR A 297 -15.23 -8.42 -21.37
CA TYR A 297 -14.55 -8.11 -20.10
C TYR A 297 -15.42 -8.55 -18.93
N VAL A 298 -14.80 -9.13 -17.91
CA VAL A 298 -15.45 -9.66 -16.72
C VAL A 298 -14.74 -9.11 -15.49
N ALA A 299 -15.52 -8.67 -14.50
CA ALA A 299 -15.06 -8.37 -13.16
C ALA A 299 -15.52 -9.47 -12.19
N ALA A 300 -14.69 -9.84 -11.21
CA ALA A 300 -15.03 -10.87 -10.23
C ALA A 300 -14.49 -10.54 -8.83
N ALA A 301 -15.36 -10.56 -7.81
CA ALA A 301 -15.02 -10.33 -6.42
C ALA A 301 -14.93 -11.67 -5.67
N PHE A 302 -13.72 -12.05 -5.28
CA PHE A 302 -13.50 -13.11 -4.29
C PHE A 302 -12.77 -12.54 -3.09
N PRO A 303 -12.93 -13.09 -1.87
CA PRO A 303 -12.12 -12.70 -0.73
C PRO A 303 -10.61 -12.86 -0.97
N SER A 304 -9.80 -12.30 -0.07
CA SER A 304 -8.35 -12.52 -0.08
C SER A 304 -8.02 -14.02 -0.02
N ALA A 305 -6.99 -14.44 -0.76
CA ALA A 305 -6.56 -15.83 -0.90
C ALA A 305 -7.60 -16.82 -1.48
N CYS A 306 -8.66 -16.32 -2.14
CA CYS A 306 -9.68 -17.13 -2.83
C CYS A 306 -9.54 -17.14 -4.36
N GLY A 307 -8.32 -16.98 -4.91
CA GLY A 307 -8.03 -17.27 -6.32
C GLY A 307 -8.26 -16.15 -7.34
N LYS A 308 -8.40 -14.88 -6.93
CA LYS A 308 -8.54 -13.76 -7.89
C LYS A 308 -7.37 -13.69 -8.88
N THR A 309 -6.13 -13.68 -8.40
CA THR A 309 -4.93 -13.62 -9.25
C THR A 309 -4.81 -14.81 -10.20
N ASN A 310 -5.18 -16.02 -9.74
CA ASN A 310 -5.21 -17.21 -10.61
C ASN A 310 -6.22 -17.05 -11.75
N LEU A 311 -7.42 -16.53 -11.48
CA LEU A 311 -8.43 -16.31 -12.51
C LEU A 311 -8.05 -15.17 -13.45
N ALA A 312 -7.53 -14.05 -12.92
CA ALA A 312 -7.14 -12.89 -13.70
C ALA A 312 -6.01 -13.19 -14.70
N MET A 313 -5.08 -14.07 -14.31
CA MET A 313 -3.92 -14.48 -15.11
C MET A 313 -4.04 -15.91 -15.66
N MET A 314 -5.26 -16.42 -15.79
CA MET A 314 -5.50 -17.81 -16.18
C MET A 314 -4.86 -18.16 -17.53
N ARG A 315 -4.22 -19.33 -17.61
CA ARG A 315 -3.96 -20.01 -18.88
C ARG A 315 -5.13 -20.97 -19.14
N PRO A 316 -6.02 -20.69 -20.11
CA PRO A 316 -7.21 -21.51 -20.33
C PRO A 316 -6.84 -22.94 -20.71
N ALA A 317 -7.51 -23.92 -20.12
CA ALA A 317 -7.38 -25.33 -20.51
C ALA A 317 -8.13 -25.64 -21.82
N LEU A 318 -9.15 -24.82 -22.15
CA LEU A 318 -9.97 -25.00 -23.35
C LEU A 318 -9.25 -24.41 -24.59
N PRO A 319 -9.03 -25.20 -25.65
CA PRO A 319 -8.42 -24.71 -26.88
C PRO A 319 -9.18 -23.54 -27.51
N GLY A 320 -8.44 -22.60 -28.10
CA GLY A 320 -9.00 -21.43 -28.80
C GLY A 320 -9.50 -20.32 -27.88
N TRP A 321 -9.53 -20.51 -26.56
CA TRP A 321 -9.84 -19.44 -25.59
C TRP A 321 -8.57 -18.70 -25.17
N LYS A 322 -8.68 -17.37 -25.04
CA LYS A 322 -7.60 -16.50 -24.53
C LYS A 322 -8.11 -15.69 -23.35
N VAL A 323 -7.31 -15.59 -22.29
CA VAL A 323 -7.52 -14.69 -21.15
C VAL A 323 -6.39 -13.66 -21.11
N GLU A 324 -6.74 -12.41 -20.87
CA GLU A 324 -5.81 -11.28 -20.73
C GLU A 324 -6.14 -10.53 -19.44
N CYS A 325 -5.13 -10.29 -18.61
CA CYS A 325 -5.29 -9.60 -17.33
C CYS A 325 -5.34 -8.08 -17.55
N VAL A 326 -6.31 -7.40 -16.92
CA VAL A 326 -6.31 -5.94 -16.76
C VAL A 326 -5.90 -5.58 -15.32
N GLY A 327 -6.39 -6.33 -14.33
CA GLY A 327 -6.02 -6.21 -12.92
C GLY A 327 -6.49 -7.41 -12.12
N ASP A 328 -5.86 -7.70 -10.98
CA ASP A 328 -6.14 -8.91 -10.21
C ASP A 328 -6.83 -8.68 -8.85
N ASP A 329 -6.95 -7.42 -8.41
CA ASP A 329 -7.38 -7.14 -7.04
C ASP A 329 -8.33 -5.95 -6.91
N ILE A 330 -8.16 -4.85 -7.66
CA ILE A 330 -9.02 -3.67 -7.53
C ILE A 330 -9.61 -3.24 -8.87
N ALA A 331 -10.90 -2.90 -8.86
CA ALA A 331 -11.61 -2.35 -10.01
C ALA A 331 -12.29 -1.03 -9.64
N TRP A 332 -12.05 0.03 -10.42
CA TRP A 332 -12.87 1.24 -10.37
C TRP A 332 -13.75 1.29 -11.60
N MET A 333 -15.06 1.41 -11.40
CA MET A 333 -16.05 1.24 -12.45
C MET A 333 -17.06 2.39 -12.48
N ARG A 334 -17.40 2.87 -13.67
CA ARG A 334 -18.38 3.94 -13.87
C ARG A 334 -19.17 3.70 -15.16
N PHE A 335 -20.47 3.98 -15.14
CA PHE A 335 -21.27 4.02 -16.35
C PHE A 335 -20.84 5.21 -17.23
N ASP A 336 -20.59 4.96 -18.50
CA ASP A 336 -20.40 6.01 -19.50
C ASP A 336 -21.74 6.57 -19.99
N SER A 337 -21.67 7.55 -20.90
CA SER A 337 -22.85 8.19 -21.50
C SER A 337 -23.73 7.23 -22.30
N ASP A 338 -23.19 6.09 -22.73
CA ASP A 338 -23.91 5.06 -23.50
C ASP A 338 -24.53 3.98 -22.58
N GLY A 339 -24.41 4.15 -21.25
CA GLY A 339 -24.88 3.18 -20.26
C GLY A 339 -23.99 1.94 -20.14
N ARG A 340 -22.76 1.96 -20.67
CA ARG A 340 -21.81 0.85 -20.51
C ARG A 340 -20.98 1.05 -19.26
N LEU A 341 -20.91 0.01 -18.43
CA LEU A 341 -20.03 0.01 -17.26
C LEU A 341 -18.56 -0.12 -17.71
N ARG A 342 -17.81 0.98 -17.62
CA ARG A 342 -16.37 1.04 -17.90
C ARG A 342 -15.60 0.75 -16.62
N ALA A 343 -14.52 -0.02 -16.74
CA ALA A 343 -13.66 -0.37 -15.61
C ALA A 343 -12.20 -0.01 -15.89
N ILE A 344 -11.49 0.44 -14.86
CA ILE A 344 -10.03 0.54 -14.86
C ILE A 344 -9.46 -0.29 -13.69
N ASN A 345 -8.25 -0.81 -13.89
CA ASN A 345 -7.39 -1.22 -12.79
C ASN A 345 -6.64 0.03 -12.28
N PRO A 346 -6.88 0.49 -11.04
CA PRO A 346 -6.16 1.62 -10.49
C PRO A 346 -4.68 1.29 -10.17
N GLU A 347 -4.31 0.02 -10.05
CA GLU A 347 -2.95 -0.41 -9.71
C GLU A 347 -2.02 -0.46 -10.93
N ASN A 348 -0.72 -0.48 -10.69
CA ASN A 348 0.34 -0.59 -11.70
C ASN A 348 1.19 -1.87 -11.61
N GLY A 349 0.91 -2.72 -10.62
CA GLY A 349 1.59 -3.98 -10.39
C GLY A 349 0.65 -5.01 -9.75
N PHE A 350 1.18 -6.19 -9.44
CA PHE A 350 0.45 -7.26 -8.77
C PHE A 350 1.04 -7.49 -7.39
N PHE A 351 0.21 -7.44 -6.35
CA PHE A 351 0.63 -7.72 -4.98
C PHE A 351 0.10 -9.11 -4.58
N GLY A 352 0.70 -10.13 -5.20
CA GLY A 352 0.18 -11.49 -5.22
C GLY A 352 0.63 -12.33 -4.02
N VAL A 353 -0.19 -13.30 -3.62
CA VAL A 353 0.18 -14.31 -2.62
C VAL A 353 1.13 -15.32 -3.27
N ALA A 354 2.32 -15.52 -2.71
CA ALA A 354 3.29 -16.48 -3.26
C ALA A 354 2.89 -17.95 -3.01
N PRO A 355 2.59 -18.38 -1.75
CA PRO A 355 2.26 -19.77 -1.46
C PRO A 355 1.11 -20.30 -2.32
N GLY A 356 1.28 -21.50 -2.86
CA GLY A 356 0.36 -22.12 -3.83
C GLY A 356 0.52 -21.67 -5.28
N THR A 357 1.38 -20.68 -5.58
CA THR A 357 1.71 -20.30 -6.96
C THR A 357 2.74 -21.27 -7.53
N SER A 358 2.39 -21.98 -8.62
CA SER A 358 3.28 -22.89 -9.33
C SER A 358 3.09 -22.81 -10.84
N ALA A 359 3.94 -23.51 -11.59
CA ALA A 359 3.78 -23.65 -13.04
C ALA A 359 2.44 -24.33 -13.43
N THR A 360 1.83 -25.06 -12.49
CA THR A 360 0.52 -25.69 -12.65
C THR A 360 -0.61 -24.71 -12.33
N THR A 361 -0.54 -24.03 -11.18
CA THR A 361 -1.66 -23.20 -10.68
C THR A 361 -1.69 -21.79 -11.28
N ASN A 362 -0.54 -21.21 -11.61
CA ASN A 362 -0.44 -19.90 -12.25
C ASN A 362 0.91 -19.73 -13.00
N PRO A 363 1.04 -20.35 -14.19
CA PRO A 363 2.26 -20.24 -15.01
C PRO A 363 2.59 -18.81 -15.45
N ASN A 364 1.56 -17.96 -15.64
CA ASN A 364 1.76 -16.57 -16.05
C ASN A 364 2.36 -15.73 -14.91
N ALA A 365 1.91 -15.95 -13.66
CA ALA A 365 2.56 -15.36 -12.50
C ALA A 365 4.01 -15.85 -12.36
N MET A 366 4.27 -17.16 -12.51
CA MET A 366 5.63 -17.71 -12.46
C MET A 366 6.57 -17.10 -13.50
N ALA A 367 6.06 -16.74 -14.69
CA ALA A 367 6.84 -16.03 -15.70
C ALA A 367 7.06 -14.55 -15.34
N THR A 368 6.03 -13.90 -14.81
CA THR A 368 6.05 -12.46 -14.46
C THR A 368 7.08 -12.14 -13.38
N ILE A 369 7.19 -12.99 -12.36
CA ILE A 369 8.00 -12.73 -11.16
C ILE A 369 9.52 -12.98 -11.33
N GLN A 370 9.97 -13.37 -12.53
CA GLN A 370 11.39 -13.68 -12.79
C GLN A 370 12.23 -12.43 -13.01
N SER A 371 11.62 -11.26 -13.13
CA SER A 371 12.33 -9.99 -13.35
C SER A 371 11.67 -8.83 -12.61
N ASN A 372 12.48 -7.91 -12.10
CA ASN A 372 12.03 -6.67 -11.46
C ASN A 372 10.99 -6.87 -10.34
N THR A 373 11.13 -7.93 -9.55
CA THR A 373 10.16 -8.33 -8.51
C THR A 373 10.74 -8.21 -7.11
N LEU A 374 9.95 -7.66 -6.19
CA LEU A 374 10.29 -7.62 -4.77
C LEU A 374 9.49 -8.68 -4.01
N PHE A 375 10.18 -9.72 -3.56
CA PHE A 375 9.62 -10.79 -2.73
C PHE A 375 9.67 -10.40 -1.27
N THR A 376 8.61 -10.73 -0.52
CA THR A 376 8.56 -10.47 0.93
C THR A 376 8.10 -11.71 1.68
N ASN A 377 8.90 -12.13 2.65
CA ASN A 377 8.66 -13.29 3.52
C ASN A 377 8.53 -14.65 2.79
N VAL A 378 9.25 -14.82 1.68
CA VAL A 378 9.49 -16.15 1.06
C VAL A 378 10.77 -16.78 1.62
N ALA A 379 10.96 -18.08 1.39
CA ALA A 379 12.25 -18.71 1.63
C ALA A 379 13.24 -18.41 0.49
N GLU A 380 14.53 -18.44 0.81
CA GLU A 380 15.66 -18.22 -0.11
C GLU A 380 16.39 -19.54 -0.33
N THR A 381 16.67 -19.91 -1.57
CA THR A 381 17.48 -21.09 -1.89
C THR A 381 18.96 -20.71 -1.98
N SER A 382 19.87 -21.64 -1.67
CA SER A 382 21.32 -21.36 -1.64
C SER A 382 21.93 -21.01 -2.99
N ASP A 383 21.23 -21.32 -4.09
CA ASP A 383 21.57 -20.89 -5.45
C ASP A 383 20.99 -19.50 -5.80
N GLY A 384 20.47 -18.76 -4.82
CA GLY A 384 20.00 -17.38 -4.96
C GLY A 384 18.59 -17.23 -5.53
N GLY A 385 17.77 -18.28 -5.44
CA GLY A 385 16.37 -18.30 -5.83
C GLY A 385 15.41 -18.13 -4.65
N VAL A 386 14.14 -18.43 -4.90
CA VAL A 386 13.06 -18.36 -3.91
C VAL A 386 12.34 -19.70 -3.80
N TYR A 387 11.70 -19.94 -2.65
CA TYR A 387 10.91 -21.13 -2.40
C TYR A 387 9.69 -20.81 -1.52
N TRP A 388 8.60 -21.54 -1.73
CA TRP A 388 7.39 -21.51 -0.91
C TRP A 388 6.61 -22.82 -1.05
N GLU A 389 5.67 -23.03 -0.15
CA GLU A 389 4.77 -24.18 -0.14
C GLU A 389 3.88 -24.17 -1.39
N GLY A 390 3.86 -25.28 -2.11
CA GLY A 390 3.09 -25.41 -3.36
C GLY A 390 3.73 -24.69 -4.55
N ILE A 391 5.05 -24.45 -4.55
CA ILE A 391 5.78 -24.01 -5.76
C ILE A 391 5.89 -25.14 -6.82
N ASP A 392 5.65 -26.39 -6.41
CA ASP A 392 5.65 -27.62 -7.22
C ASP A 392 6.90 -27.79 -8.09
N GLN A 393 8.07 -27.44 -7.55
CA GLN A 393 9.37 -27.65 -8.20
C GLN A 393 10.33 -28.37 -7.25
N PRO A 394 10.95 -29.49 -7.67
CA PRO A 394 11.94 -30.17 -6.85
C PRO A 394 13.18 -29.29 -6.69
N LEU A 395 13.75 -29.27 -5.47
CA LEU A 395 15.03 -28.62 -5.23
C LEU A 395 16.14 -29.42 -5.91
N PRO A 396 17.04 -28.77 -6.68
CA PRO A 396 18.21 -29.46 -7.25
C PRO A 396 19.07 -30.11 -6.15
N PRO A 397 19.77 -31.22 -6.44
CA PRO A 397 20.65 -31.87 -5.46
C PRO A 397 21.66 -30.90 -4.85
N GLY A 398 21.78 -30.91 -3.52
CA GLY A 398 22.71 -30.04 -2.78
C GLY A 398 22.23 -28.61 -2.54
N VAL A 399 21.11 -28.17 -3.15
CA VAL A 399 20.51 -26.87 -2.84
C VAL A 399 19.86 -26.91 -1.46
N THR A 400 20.22 -25.95 -0.61
CA THR A 400 19.63 -25.77 0.73
C THR A 400 18.67 -24.59 0.74
N VAL A 401 17.82 -24.52 1.76
CA VAL A 401 16.79 -23.47 1.89
C VAL A 401 16.95 -22.75 3.21
N THR A 402 16.87 -21.43 3.17
CA THR A 402 16.76 -20.55 4.34
C THR A 402 15.33 -20.03 4.41
N SER A 403 14.63 -20.28 5.51
CA SER A 403 13.26 -19.81 5.72
C SER A 403 13.16 -18.28 5.77
N TRP A 404 11.94 -17.76 5.70
CA TRP A 404 11.69 -16.32 5.83
C TRP A 404 12.09 -15.75 7.21
N LEU A 405 12.21 -16.60 8.24
CA LEU A 405 12.76 -16.26 9.56
C LEU A 405 14.30 -16.27 9.61
N GLY A 406 14.98 -16.49 8.48
CA GLY A 406 16.44 -16.57 8.41
C GLY A 406 17.02 -17.85 9.00
N LYS A 407 16.23 -18.93 9.10
CA LYS A 407 16.68 -20.21 9.68
C LYS A 407 16.83 -21.29 8.60
N ALA A 408 17.81 -22.18 8.76
CA ALA A 408 17.95 -23.34 7.88
C ALA A 408 16.65 -24.17 7.84
N TRP A 409 16.27 -24.62 6.66
CA TRP A 409 15.02 -25.34 6.42
C TRP A 409 15.24 -26.55 5.51
N LYS A 410 14.48 -27.63 5.75
CA LYS A 410 14.43 -28.81 4.88
C LYS A 410 12.98 -29.24 4.63
N PRO A 411 12.66 -29.76 3.42
CA PRO A 411 11.36 -30.37 3.15
C PRO A 411 11.00 -31.41 4.21
N GLY A 412 9.78 -31.34 4.76
CA GLY A 412 9.29 -32.27 5.78
C GLY A 412 9.64 -31.92 7.24
N MET A 413 10.43 -30.86 7.51
CA MET A 413 10.60 -30.37 8.89
C MET A 413 9.33 -29.65 9.37
N TRP A 414 8.36 -30.34 9.95
CA TRP A 414 7.12 -29.70 10.43
C TRP A 414 7.33 -28.99 11.78
N GLY A 415 7.13 -27.66 11.81
CA GLY A 415 7.18 -26.85 13.03
C GLY A 415 6.65 -25.43 12.84
N ARG A 416 6.31 -24.72 13.93
CA ARG A 416 5.73 -23.36 13.87
C ARG A 416 6.61 -22.31 13.17
N GLY A 417 7.92 -22.57 13.03
CA GLY A 417 8.87 -21.69 12.33
C GLY A 417 9.13 -22.07 10.86
N VAL A 418 8.41 -23.06 10.33
CA VAL A 418 8.61 -23.62 8.98
C VAL A 418 7.55 -23.19 7.98
N ARG A 419 6.32 -22.93 8.40
CA ARG A 419 5.33 -22.38 7.48
C ARG A 419 5.93 -21.09 6.89
N THR A 420 6.07 -20.96 5.57
CA THR A 420 5.73 -19.63 5.03
C THR A 420 4.33 -19.41 5.57
N HIS A 421 4.22 -18.39 6.42
CA HIS A 421 3.20 -18.16 7.43
C HIS A 421 1.89 -18.99 7.42
N PRO A 422 1.27 -19.27 8.60
CA PRO A 422 -0.03 -19.93 8.63
C PRO A 422 -1.02 -19.27 7.64
N PRO A 423 -1.90 -20.07 6.98
CA PRO A 423 -2.86 -19.55 6.02
C PRO A 423 -3.62 -18.37 6.65
N GLY A 424 -3.34 -17.16 6.17
CA GLY A 424 -3.87 -15.91 6.74
C GLY A 424 -2.88 -14.75 6.91
N LEU A 425 -1.55 -14.97 6.89
CA LEU A 425 -0.54 -13.90 6.94
C LEU A 425 0.35 -13.99 5.69
N SER A 426 0.54 -12.88 4.96
CA SER A 426 0.78 -12.95 3.50
C SER A 426 2.28 -12.87 3.16
N THR A 427 2.81 -13.96 2.62
CA THR A 427 4.04 -13.97 1.80
C THR A 427 3.69 -13.47 0.41
N LEU A 428 4.48 -12.53 -0.11
CA LEU A 428 4.06 -11.69 -1.23
C LEU A 428 5.12 -11.56 -2.31
N MET A 429 4.63 -11.32 -3.53
CA MET A 429 5.42 -10.94 -4.70
C MET A 429 4.83 -9.64 -5.20
N ILE A 430 5.66 -8.61 -5.31
CA ILE A 430 5.31 -7.25 -5.74
C ILE A 430 5.97 -6.99 -7.08
#